data_AF-A0A6B0WGM3-F1
#
_entry.id   AF-A0A6B0WGM3-F1
#
_cell.length_a   1.000
_cell.length_b   1.000
_cell.length_c   1.000
_cell.angle_alpha   90.00
_cell.angle_beta   90.00
_cell.angle_gamma   90.00
#
_symmetry.space_group_name_H-M   'P 1'
#
loop_
_entity.id
_entity.type
_entity.pdbx_description
1 polymer ?
#
loop_
_entity_poly.entity_id
_entity_poly.type
_entity_poly.pdbx_seq_one_letter_code
_entity_poly.pdbx_strand_id
1 'polypeptide(L)'
;MQIDFSKLNGLIPAVVQDDDSNEVLMVGFMNEEALARTRASGFATFFSRTRNTMWMKGETSGNLLKVRRLLIDCDVDTVLVRVERLGDGNVCHTGERTCFFTTLDEMAPEADRQLVEQAR
;
A
#
# COMPACT_ATOMS: atom_id res chain seq x y z
N MET A 1 -0.10 21.91 9.68
CA MET A 1 0.38 21.54 8.33
C MET A 1 -0.72 20.74 7.67
N GLN A 2 -1.11 21.08 6.43
CA GLN A 2 -2.19 20.42 5.68
C GLN A 2 -1.56 19.53 4.59
N ILE A 3 -2.15 18.36 4.34
CA ILE A 3 -1.66 17.41 3.34
C ILE A 3 -1.95 17.94 1.93
N ASP A 4 -0.96 17.81 1.04
CA ASP A 4 -1.04 18.28 -0.34
C ASP A 4 -1.58 17.19 -1.29
N PHE A 5 -2.90 17.21 -1.50
CA PHE A 5 -3.55 16.32 -2.47
C PHE A 5 -3.45 16.84 -3.92
N SER A 6 -2.90 18.04 -4.17
CA SER A 6 -2.99 18.69 -5.47
C SER A 6 -2.06 18.07 -6.53
N LYS A 7 -0.91 17.52 -6.11
CA LYS A 7 0.15 17.00 -7.00
C LYS A 7 -0.26 15.77 -7.82
N LEU A 8 -1.18 14.94 -7.30
CA LEU A 8 -1.66 13.73 -7.99
C LEU A 8 -3.19 13.75 -8.20
N ASN A 9 -3.73 14.89 -8.63
CA ASN A 9 -5.14 15.04 -9.00
C ASN A 9 -6.12 14.66 -7.86
N GLY A 10 -5.86 15.15 -6.64
CA GLY A 10 -6.71 14.88 -5.48
C GLY A 10 -6.36 13.58 -4.74
N LEU A 11 -5.21 12.98 -5.05
CA LEU A 11 -4.73 11.74 -4.45
C LEU A 11 -3.36 11.94 -3.80
N ILE A 12 -3.05 11.06 -2.86
CA ILE A 12 -1.71 10.85 -2.30
C ILE A 12 -1.35 9.36 -2.37
N PRO A 13 -0.08 9.00 -2.52
CA PRO A 13 0.37 7.64 -2.33
C PRO A 13 0.26 7.26 -0.85
N ALA A 14 -0.12 6.02 -0.60
CA ALA A 14 -0.17 5.43 0.73
C ALA A 14 0.70 4.17 0.73
N VAL A 15 1.90 4.28 1.31
CA VAL A 15 2.78 3.14 1.53
C VAL A 15 2.30 2.41 2.78
N VAL A 16 2.00 1.14 2.65
CA VAL A 16 1.50 0.32 3.76
C VAL A 16 2.61 -0.57 4.25
N GLN A 17 2.90 -0.52 5.54
CA GLN A 17 4.00 -1.24 6.15
C GLN A 17 3.54 -1.95 7.42
N ASP A 18 3.98 -3.18 7.60
CA ASP A 18 3.72 -3.94 8.83
C ASP A 18 4.38 -3.25 10.03
N ASP A 19 3.62 -3.05 11.11
CA ASP A 19 4.12 -2.30 12.28
C ASP A 19 5.14 -3.08 13.11
N ASP A 20 5.15 -4.41 13.03
CA ASP A 20 6.07 -5.25 13.79
C ASP A 20 7.34 -5.57 12.98
N SER A 21 7.17 -6.00 11.72
CA SER A 21 8.29 -6.50 10.90
C SER A 21 8.95 -5.44 10.00
N ASN A 22 8.35 -4.25 9.88
CA ASN A 22 8.74 -3.20 8.93
C ASN A 22 8.67 -3.62 7.45
N GLU A 23 8.03 -4.75 7.13
CA GLU A 23 7.88 -5.18 5.74
C GLU A 23 6.91 -4.25 5.00
N VAL A 24 7.28 -3.82 3.80
CA VAL A 24 6.37 -3.09 2.93
C VAL A 24 5.36 -4.08 2.35
N LEU A 25 4.08 -3.84 2.60
CA LEU A 25 2.99 -4.75 2.31
C LEU A 25 2.32 -4.45 0.98
N MET A 26 2.03 -3.18 0.71
CA MET A 26 1.41 -2.72 -0.54
C MET A 26 1.55 -1.21 -0.69
N VAL A 27 1.28 -0.72 -1.90
CA VAL A 27 1.03 0.70 -2.16
C VAL A 27 -0.41 0.88 -2.62
N GLY A 28 -1.10 1.83 -2.02
CA GLY A 28 -2.43 2.27 -2.44
C GLY A 28 -2.45 3.77 -2.70
N PHE A 29 -3.61 4.28 -3.09
CA PHE A 29 -3.86 5.71 -3.21
C PHE A 29 -5.02 6.11 -2.32
N MET A 30 -4.92 7.27 -1.67
CA MET A 30 -5.98 7.85 -0.86
C MET A 30 -6.34 9.22 -1.43
N ASN A 31 -7.62 9.51 -1.59
CA ASN A 31 -8.09 10.89 -1.62
C ASN A 31 -8.31 11.40 -0.18
N GLU A 32 -8.72 12.65 -0.04
CA GLU A 32 -8.97 13.25 1.28
C GLU A 32 -9.99 12.45 2.10
N GLU A 33 -11.07 11.97 1.45
CA GLU A 33 -12.09 11.16 2.11
C GLU A 33 -11.56 9.81 2.58
N ALA A 34 -10.72 9.14 1.79
CA ALA A 34 -10.09 7.87 2.15
C ALA A 34 -9.20 7.98 3.37
N LEU A 35 -8.41 9.07 3.45
CA LEU A 35 -7.60 9.33 4.62
C LEU A 35 -8.47 9.65 5.84
N ALA A 36 -9.54 10.44 5.66
CA ALA A 36 -10.47 10.75 6.74
C ALA A 36 -11.16 9.49 7.30
N ARG A 37 -11.66 8.61 6.41
CA ARG A 37 -12.25 7.32 6.80
C ARG A 37 -11.23 6.39 7.46
N THR A 38 -9.98 6.39 6.99
CA THR A 38 -8.90 5.62 7.61
C THR A 38 -8.65 6.07 9.05
N ARG A 39 -8.58 7.39 9.27
CA ARG A 39 -8.41 7.96 10.62
C ARG A 39 -9.60 7.70 11.53
N ALA A 40 -10.82 7.76 11.00
CA ALA A 40 -12.05 7.58 11.77
C ALA A 40 -12.31 6.12 12.13
N SER A 41 -12.10 5.18 11.20
CA SER A 41 -12.37 3.76 11.41
C SER A 41 -11.23 3.02 12.10
N GLY A 42 -9.99 3.51 11.98
CA GLY A 42 -8.79 2.79 12.39
C GLY A 42 -8.40 1.65 11.44
N PHE A 43 -8.98 1.61 10.22
CA PHE A 43 -8.67 0.60 9.20
C PHE A 43 -8.30 1.26 7.87
N ALA A 44 -7.29 0.70 7.18
CA ALA A 44 -6.81 1.25 5.92
C ALA A 44 -7.90 1.25 4.84
N THR A 45 -8.27 2.44 4.37
CA THR A 45 -9.26 2.67 3.33
C THR A 45 -8.61 3.41 2.17
N PHE A 46 -8.84 2.95 0.95
CA PHE A 46 -8.20 3.47 -0.25
C PHE A 46 -9.23 3.94 -1.28
N PHE A 47 -8.75 4.70 -2.26
CA PHE A 47 -9.51 5.10 -3.44
C PHE A 47 -9.01 4.37 -4.68
N SER A 48 -9.90 3.63 -5.34
CA SER A 48 -9.61 2.89 -6.56
C SER A 48 -9.68 3.84 -7.76
N ARG A 49 -8.52 4.26 -8.28
CA ARG A 49 -8.44 5.15 -9.46
C ARG A 49 -9.17 4.62 -10.69
N THR A 50 -9.15 3.31 -10.90
CA THR A 50 -9.79 2.63 -12.04
C THR A 50 -11.30 2.48 -11.90
N ARG A 51 -11.79 2.30 -10.66
CA ARG A 51 -13.22 2.08 -10.37
C ARG A 51 -13.93 3.33 -9.87
N ASN A 52 -13.18 4.42 -9.68
CA ASN A 52 -13.63 5.68 -9.12
C ASN A 52 -14.44 5.50 -7.82
N THR A 53 -13.97 4.61 -6.94
CA THR A 53 -14.71 4.20 -5.74
C THR A 53 -13.81 3.96 -4.55
N MET A 54 -14.40 4.13 -3.36
CA MET A 54 -13.79 3.86 -2.07
C MET A 54 -13.81 2.37 -1.76
N TRP A 55 -12.80 1.87 -1.06
CA TRP A 55 -12.79 0.51 -0.54
C TRP A 55 -11.93 0.38 0.70
N MET A 56 -12.41 -0.37 1.69
CA MET A 56 -11.62 -0.74 2.87
C MET A 56 -10.86 -2.04 2.59
N LYS A 57 -9.55 -2.06 2.87
CA LYS A 57 -8.76 -3.26 2.61
C LYS A 57 -9.22 -4.39 3.51
N GLY A 58 -9.61 -5.51 2.89
CA GLY A 58 -10.05 -6.71 3.59
C GLY A 58 -11.53 -6.77 3.91
N GLU A 59 -12.34 -5.77 3.50
CA GLU A 59 -13.79 -5.75 3.78
C GLU A 59 -14.51 -7.00 3.26
N THR A 60 -14.09 -7.52 2.11
CA THR A 60 -14.64 -8.76 1.54
C THR A 60 -13.91 -10.02 2.02
N SER A 61 -12.58 -9.95 2.21
CA SER A 61 -11.76 -11.15 2.48
C SER A 61 -11.53 -11.43 3.96
N GLY A 62 -11.89 -10.52 4.87
CA GLY A 62 -11.53 -10.58 6.30
C GLY A 62 -10.08 -10.17 6.62
N ASN A 63 -9.21 -10.05 5.61
CA ASN A 63 -7.80 -9.66 5.78
C ASN A 63 -7.66 -8.13 5.91
N LEU A 64 -8.15 -7.62 7.03
CA LEU A 64 -8.18 -6.20 7.39
C LEU A 64 -6.80 -5.68 7.79
N LEU A 65 -6.57 -4.38 7.57
CA LEU A 65 -5.35 -3.69 7.98
C LEU A 65 -5.68 -2.64 9.04
N LYS A 66 -5.43 -2.98 10.31
CA LYS A 66 -5.69 -2.10 11.44
C LYS A 66 -4.55 -1.09 11.57
N VAL A 67 -4.88 0.19 11.48
CA VAL A 67 -3.91 1.28 11.57
C VAL A 67 -3.37 1.37 12.99
N ARG A 68 -2.04 1.30 13.12
CA ARG A 68 -1.31 1.57 14.35
C ARG A 68 -0.81 3.00 14.39
N ARG A 69 -0.21 3.46 13.28
CA ARG A 69 0.33 4.83 13.15
C ARG A 69 0.23 5.31 11.70
N LEU A 70 0.08 6.62 11.53
CA LEU A 70 0.18 7.32 10.25
C LEU A 70 1.36 8.29 10.34
N LEU A 71 2.25 8.23 9.37
CA LEU A 71 3.35 9.17 9.22
C LEU A 71 3.21 9.86 7.87
N ILE A 72 3.72 11.08 7.78
CA ILE A 72 3.74 11.88 6.56
C ILE A 72 5.20 12.18 6.19
N ASP A 73 5.50 12.23 4.91
CA ASP A 73 6.82 12.65 4.43
C ASP A 73 7.02 14.18 4.54
N CYS A 74 8.18 14.66 4.10
CA CYS A 74 8.65 16.01 4.38
C CYS A 74 7.98 17.11 3.54
N ASP A 75 7.47 16.78 2.36
CA ASP A 75 6.71 17.69 1.49
C ASP A 75 5.20 17.39 1.47
N VAL A 76 4.77 16.57 2.43
CA VAL A 76 3.37 16.42 2.88
C VAL A 76 2.44 15.86 1.81
N ASP A 77 2.96 15.00 0.93
CA ASP A 77 2.20 14.43 -0.19
C ASP A 77 2.14 12.90 -0.19
N THR A 78 2.84 12.22 0.74
CA THR A 78 2.82 10.76 0.84
C THR A 78 2.65 10.31 2.29
N VAL A 79 1.72 9.37 2.51
CA VAL A 79 1.46 8.79 3.84
C VAL A 79 2.08 7.40 3.97
N LEU A 80 2.79 7.17 5.07
CA LEU A 80 3.18 5.84 5.53
C LEU A 80 2.16 5.35 6.56
N VAL A 81 1.47 4.27 6.21
CA VAL A 81 0.44 3.63 7.02
C VAL A 81 1.05 2.40 7.70
N ARG A 82 1.37 2.53 8.99
CA ARG A 82 1.83 1.42 9.83
C ARG A 82 0.63 0.62 10.29
N VAL A 83 0.58 -0.67 9.99
CA VAL A 83 -0.60 -1.52 10.23
C VAL A 83 -0.27 -2.81 10.94
N GLU A 84 -1.25 -3.30 11.71
CA GLU A 84 -1.37 -4.70 12.09
C GLU A 84 -2.26 -5.40 11.05
N ARG A 85 -1.79 -6.53 10.52
CA ARG A 85 -2.57 -7.38 9.61
C ARG A 85 -3.47 -8.31 10.42
N LEU A 86 -4.76 -8.34 10.09
CA LEU A 86 -5.74 -9.24 10.68
C LEU A 86 -6.15 -10.34 9.68
N GLY A 87 -6.97 -11.28 10.15
CA GLY A 87 -7.39 -12.44 9.37
C GLY A 87 -6.22 -13.41 9.15
N ASP A 88 -6.11 -13.95 7.94
CA ASP A 88 -5.01 -14.86 7.56
C ASP A 88 -3.70 -14.11 7.32
N GLY A 89 -3.71 -12.77 7.39
CA GLY A 89 -2.52 -11.93 7.26
C GLY A 89 -2.06 -11.69 5.82
N ASN A 90 -2.83 -12.17 4.82
CA ASN A 90 -2.54 -11.97 3.41
C ASN A 90 -3.00 -10.59 2.91
N VAL A 91 -2.10 -9.86 2.26
CA VAL A 91 -2.38 -8.53 1.71
C VAL A 91 -2.67 -8.59 0.22
N CYS A 92 -1.92 -9.41 -0.51
CA CYS A 92 -2.09 -9.54 -1.95
C CYS A 92 -3.32 -10.40 -2.29
N HIS A 93 -3.95 -10.10 -3.43
CA HIS A 93 -5.08 -10.88 -3.95
C HIS A 93 -4.66 -12.28 -4.44
N THR A 94 -3.37 -12.52 -4.64
CA THR A 94 -2.81 -13.83 -5.00
C THR A 94 -2.66 -14.77 -3.81
N GLY A 95 -2.99 -14.32 -2.59
CA GLY A 95 -2.79 -15.09 -1.36
C GLY A 95 -1.44 -14.82 -0.69
N GLU A 96 -0.64 -13.90 -1.21
CA GLU A 96 0.66 -13.56 -0.64
C GLU A 96 0.55 -12.53 0.49
N ARG A 97 1.51 -12.61 1.42
CA ARG A 97 1.60 -11.72 2.58
C ARG A 97 1.84 -10.26 2.17
N THR A 98 2.68 -10.02 1.17
CA THR A 98 2.98 -8.70 0.59
C THR A 98 2.67 -8.73 -0.90
N CYS A 99 2.39 -7.58 -1.51
CA CYS A 99 2.36 -7.43 -2.96
C CYS A 99 3.78 -7.48 -3.58
N PHE A 100 4.84 -7.32 -2.78
CA PHE A 100 6.23 -7.24 -3.22
C PHE A 100 6.96 -8.60 -3.04
N PHE A 101 6.35 -9.69 -3.51
CA PHE A 101 6.87 -11.06 -3.38
C PHE A 101 7.70 -11.54 -4.58
N THR A 102 7.85 -10.70 -5.60
CA THR A 102 8.64 -10.99 -6.81
C THR A 102 9.64 -9.87 -7.05
N THR A 103 10.88 -10.25 -7.35
CA THR A 103 11.95 -9.30 -7.68
C THR A 103 11.82 -8.78 -9.11
N LEU A 104 12.42 -7.63 -9.39
CA LEU A 104 12.41 -7.07 -10.74
C LEU A 104 13.14 -7.98 -11.75
N ASP A 105 14.22 -8.63 -11.31
CA ASP A 105 15.00 -9.56 -12.14
C ASP A 105 14.19 -10.81 -12.55
N GLU A 106 13.37 -11.34 -11.64
CA GLU A 106 12.46 -12.46 -11.93
C GLU A 106 11.35 -12.08 -12.93
N MET A 107 11.03 -10.79 -13.06
CA MET A 107 10.07 -10.28 -14.05
C MET A 107 10.73 -9.86 -15.36
N ALA A 108 12.06 -9.79 -15.44
CA ALA A 108 12.75 -9.37 -16.65
C ALA A 108 12.47 -10.33 -17.82
N PRO A 109 12.47 -9.85 -19.08
CA PRO A 109 12.43 -10.73 -20.25
C PRO A 109 13.57 -11.75 -20.23
N GLU A 110 13.36 -12.95 -20.78
CA GLU A 110 14.37 -14.02 -20.78
C GLU A 110 15.72 -13.58 -21.36
N ALA A 111 15.70 -12.71 -22.38
CA ALA A 111 16.90 -12.15 -22.99
C ALA A 111 17.76 -11.32 -22.01
N ASP A 112 17.13 -10.69 -21.03
CA ASP A 112 17.79 -9.81 -20.06
C ASP A 112 18.23 -10.59 -18.80
N ARG A 113 17.64 -11.76 -18.52
CA ARG A 113 18.00 -12.61 -17.37
C ARG A 113 19.42 -13.18 -17.49
N GLN A 114 19.86 -13.52 -18.71
CA GLN A 114 21.21 -14.02 -18.96
C GLN A 114 22.30 -12.98 -18.68
N LEU A 115 22.00 -11.68 -18.74
CA LEU A 115 22.95 -10.62 -18.41
C LEU A 115 23.13 -10.46 -16.89
N VAL A 116 22.07 -10.69 -16.11
CA VAL A 116 22.11 -10.59 -14.64
C VAL A 116 22.90 -11.75 -14.02
N GLU A 117 22.80 -12.96 -14.59
CA GLU A 117 23.58 -14.13 -14.12
C GLU A 117 25.07 -14.02 -14.43
N GLN A 118 25.45 -13.32 -15.50
CA GLN A 118 26.86 -13.10 -15.86
C GLN A 118 27.51 -11.93 -15.11
N ALA A 119 26.72 -11.10 -14.44
CA ALA A 119 27.19 -9.93 -13.68
C ALA A 119 27.34 -10.19 -12.16
N ARG A 120 27.10 -11.43 -11.71
CA ARG A 120 27.35 -11.90 -10.34
C ARG A 120 28.65 -12.69 -10.26
#